data_AF-A0A8T4HYI6-F1
#
_entry.id   AF-A0A8T4HYI6-F1
#
_cell.length_a   1.000
_cell.length_b   1.000
_cell.length_c   1.000
_cell.angle_alpha   90.00
_cell.angle_beta   90.00
_cell.angle_gamma   90.00
#
_symmetry.space_group_name_H-M   'P 1'
#
loop_
_entity.id
_entity.type
_entity.pdbx_description
1 polymer ?
#
loop_
_entity_poly.entity_id
_entity_poly.type
_entity_poly.pdbx_seq_one_letter_code
_entity_poly.pdbx_strand_id
1 'polypeptide(L)'
;TYAKLFRPVHKGVWWTAVEVHKPYVAKYKLRSTTTRTMYDEIHVEDVRNSAEHLFHRDLVILGDVLEHVERDEAGDLLQRAEAA
;
A
#
# COMPACT_ATOMS: atom_id res chain seq x y z
N THR A 1 -3.17 10.28 -1.87
CA THR A 1 -2.27 9.18 -1.48
C THR A 1 -0.92 9.39 -2.15
N TYR A 2 0.13 8.75 -1.64
CA TYR A 2 1.50 8.87 -2.17
C TYR A 2 1.58 8.58 -3.68
N ALA A 3 0.88 7.57 -4.18
CA ALA A 3 0.79 7.30 -5.61
C ALA A 3 0.38 8.54 -6.43
N LYS A 4 -0.65 9.27 -6.01
CA LYS A 4 -1.11 10.48 -6.72
C LYS A 4 -0.04 11.58 -6.77
N LEU A 5 0.81 11.68 -5.74
CA LEU A 5 1.88 12.67 -5.67
C LEU A 5 3.07 12.30 -6.58
N PHE A 6 3.44 11.01 -6.61
CA PHE A 6 4.66 10.57 -7.29
C PHE A 6 4.45 10.14 -8.74
N ARG A 7 3.25 9.68 -9.13
CA ARG A 7 2.97 9.25 -10.52
C ARG A 7 3.31 10.30 -11.60
N PRO A 8 3.07 11.61 -11.41
CA PRO A 8 3.42 12.61 -12.42
C PRO A 8 4.93 12.75 -12.66
N VAL A 9 5.75 12.48 -11.64
CA VAL A 9 7.22 12.67 -11.69
C VAL A 9 7.99 11.37 -11.88
N HIS A 10 7.40 10.21 -11.56
CA HIS A 10 7.97 8.88 -11.80
C HIS A 10 7.06 8.04 -12.70
N LYS A 11 7.38 8.01 -14.00
CA LYS A 11 6.65 7.21 -14.99
C LYS A 11 7.13 5.75 -14.98
N GLY A 12 6.23 4.82 -15.29
CA GLY A 12 6.56 3.40 -15.43
C GLY A 12 6.78 2.63 -14.13
N VAL A 13 6.64 3.27 -12.97
CA VAL A 13 6.76 2.62 -11.65
C VAL A 13 5.48 1.86 -11.32
N TRP A 14 5.61 0.62 -10.86
CA TRP A 14 4.51 -0.22 -10.39
C TRP A 14 4.11 0.15 -8.95
N TRP A 15 2.81 0.33 -8.70
CA TRP A 15 2.28 0.66 -7.37
C TRP A 15 1.28 -0.40 -6.89
N THR A 16 1.64 -1.12 -5.83
CA THR A 16 0.74 -2.02 -5.10
C THR A 16 0.19 -1.33 -3.85
N ALA A 17 -1.10 -1.52 -3.54
CA ALA A 17 -1.70 -1.10 -2.27
C ALA A 17 -2.26 -2.31 -1.50
N VAL A 18 -2.23 -2.21 -0.18
CA VAL A 18 -3.00 -3.07 0.74
C VAL A 18 -4.00 -2.16 1.47
N GLU A 19 -5.27 -2.53 1.46
CA GLU A 19 -6.36 -1.75 2.05
C GLU A 19 -7.31 -2.68 2.82
N VAL A 20 -7.40 -2.52 4.14
CA VAL A 20 -8.27 -3.35 4.98
C VAL A 20 -9.76 -3.04 4.77
N HIS A 21 -10.09 -1.79 4.44
CA HIS A 21 -11.46 -1.32 4.32
C HIS A 21 -11.92 -1.23 2.86
N LYS A 22 -12.45 -2.35 2.35
CA LYS A 22 -12.94 -2.51 0.95
C LYS A 22 -13.73 -1.31 0.37
N PRO A 23 -14.68 -0.67 1.08
CA PRO A 23 -15.42 0.47 0.55
C PRO A 23 -14.54 1.66 0.11
N TYR A 24 -13.36 1.84 0.71
CA TYR A 24 -12.45 2.94 0.39
C TYR A 24 -11.82 2.83 -1.00
N VAL A 25 -11.63 1.61 -1.50
CA VAL A 25 -11.14 1.39 -2.87
C VAL A 25 -12.05 2.07 -3.89
N ALA A 26 -13.37 1.94 -3.72
CA ALA A 26 -14.35 2.59 -4.59
C ALA A 26 -14.51 4.07 -4.27
N LYS A 27 -14.69 4.41 -2.98
CA LYS A 27 -14.92 5.79 -2.52
C LYS A 27 -13.81 6.76 -2.97
N TYR A 28 -12.56 6.36 -2.82
CA TYR A 28 -11.39 7.17 -3.18
C TYR A 28 -10.82 6.83 -4.56
N LYS A 29 -11.48 5.91 -5.28
CA LYS A 29 -11.14 5.51 -6.64
C LYS A 29 -9.67 5.12 -6.79
N LEU A 30 -9.21 4.19 -5.94
CA LEU A 30 -7.80 3.82 -5.80
C LEU A 30 -7.24 3.01 -7.00
N ARG A 31 -8.10 2.38 -7.81
CA ARG A 31 -7.66 1.62 -8.98
C ARG A 31 -7.20 2.52 -10.11
N SER A 32 -6.12 2.14 -10.80
CA SER A 32 -5.80 2.69 -12.12
C SER A 32 -6.90 2.36 -13.14
N THR A 33 -7.15 3.29 -14.06
CA THR A 33 -8.05 3.16 -15.22
C THR A 33 -7.38 3.78 -16.44
N THR A 34 -8.00 3.67 -17.62
CA THR A 34 -7.50 4.28 -18.87
C THR A 34 -7.30 5.79 -18.78
N THR A 35 -8.05 6.47 -17.90
CA THR A 35 -8.03 7.94 -17.73
C THR A 35 -7.46 8.40 -16.40
N ARG A 36 -7.08 7.47 -15.50
CA ARG A 36 -6.55 7.80 -14.18
C ARG A 36 -5.47 6.81 -13.77
N THR A 37 -4.30 7.31 -13.44
CA THR A 37 -3.21 6.50 -12.90
C THR A 37 -3.18 6.59 -11.38
N MET A 38 -3.34 5.45 -10.68
CA MET A 38 -3.33 5.35 -9.21
C MET A 38 -2.53 4.13 -8.75
N TYR A 39 -3.15 3.07 -8.22
CA TYR A 39 -2.50 1.80 -7.89
C TYR A 39 -2.77 0.78 -9.01
N ASP A 40 -1.72 0.07 -9.43
CA ASP A 40 -1.78 -0.98 -10.46
C ASP A 40 -2.36 -2.28 -9.88
N GLU A 41 -2.08 -2.53 -8.61
CA GLU A 41 -2.52 -3.70 -7.86
C GLU A 41 -3.08 -3.26 -6.50
N ILE A 42 -4.15 -3.91 -6.06
CA ILE A 42 -4.78 -3.62 -4.76
C ILE A 42 -5.21 -4.93 -4.11
N HIS A 43 -4.65 -5.21 -2.94
CA HIS A 43 -5.07 -6.28 -2.04
C HIS A 43 -6.02 -5.72 -1.00
N VAL A 44 -7.16 -6.38 -0.83
CA VAL A 44 -8.15 -5.97 0.16
C VAL A 44 -8.09 -6.94 1.33
N GLU A 45 -7.20 -6.66 2.27
CA GLU A 45 -6.87 -7.53 3.39
C GLU A 45 -6.22 -6.74 4.52
N ASP A 46 -6.10 -7.40 5.67
CA ASP A 46 -5.33 -6.89 6.80
C ASP A 46 -3.84 -7.11 6.55
N VAL A 47 -3.06 -6.03 6.55
CA VAL A 47 -1.62 -6.05 6.25
C VAL A 47 -0.80 -6.93 7.20
N ARG A 48 -1.29 -7.14 8.43
CA ARG A 48 -0.68 -8.06 9.40
C ARG A 48 -0.66 -9.51 8.88
N ASN A 49 -1.63 -9.87 8.05
CA ASN A 49 -1.79 -11.21 7.47
C ASN A 49 -1.37 -11.27 5.99
N SER A 50 -0.92 -10.16 5.41
CA SER A 50 -0.46 -10.11 4.02
C SER A 50 0.72 -11.05 3.78
N ALA A 51 0.83 -11.58 2.56
CA ALA A 51 1.95 -12.43 2.18
C ALA A 51 3.28 -11.65 2.09
N GLU A 52 4.39 -12.28 2.47
CA GLU A 52 5.74 -11.65 2.52
C GLU A 52 6.15 -10.98 1.21
N HIS A 53 5.82 -11.58 0.06
CA HIS A 53 6.20 -11.04 -1.24
C HIS A 53 5.57 -9.66 -1.56
N LEU A 54 4.58 -9.20 -0.79
CA LEU A 54 4.03 -7.85 -0.92
C LEU A 54 4.95 -6.78 -0.33
N PHE A 55 5.88 -7.17 0.56
CA PHE A 55 6.87 -6.27 1.16
C PHE A 55 8.15 -6.18 0.33
N HIS A 56 8.47 -7.17 -0.52
CA HIS A 56 9.66 -7.17 -1.40
C HIS A 56 9.56 -6.09 -2.49
N ARG A 57 9.87 -4.83 -2.17
CA ARG A 57 9.68 -3.65 -3.03
C ARG A 57 10.81 -2.66 -2.76
N ASP A 58 11.15 -1.84 -3.75
CA ASP A 58 12.17 -0.79 -3.60
C ASP A 58 11.82 0.25 -2.51
N LEU A 59 10.53 0.40 -2.20
CA LEU A 59 10.01 1.25 -1.14
C LEU A 59 8.69 0.71 -0.62
N VAL A 60 8.58 0.58 0.70
CA VAL A 60 7.32 0.27 1.41
C VAL A 60 6.88 1.51 2.20
N ILE A 61 5.59 1.87 2.09
CA ILE A 61 5.00 3.01 2.80
C ILE A 61 3.86 2.54 3.68
N LEU A 62 4.02 2.68 5.00
CA LEU A 62 2.97 2.41 6.00
C LEU A 62 2.28 3.74 6.37
N GLY A 63 1.42 4.23 5.50
CA GLY A 63 0.79 5.54 5.66
C GLY A 63 -0.53 5.49 6.41
N ASP A 64 -0.56 6.02 7.65
CA ASP A 64 -1.74 5.99 8.54
C ASP A 64 -2.18 4.54 8.82
N VAL A 65 -1.23 3.74 9.36
CA VAL A 65 -1.36 2.29 9.57
C VAL A 65 -0.86 1.90 10.96
N LEU A 66 0.38 2.28 11.29
CA LEU A 66 1.06 1.81 12.51
C LEU A 66 0.38 2.27 13.80
N GLU A 67 -0.31 3.40 13.75
CA GLU A 67 -1.10 3.94 14.87
C GLU A 67 -2.41 3.18 15.13
N HIS A 68 -2.82 2.30 14.21
CA HIS A 68 -4.08 1.54 14.29
C HIS A 68 -3.89 0.06 14.65
N VAL A 69 -2.66 -0.37 14.91
CA VAL A 69 -2.33 -1.75 15.30
C VAL A 69 -1.69 -1.78 16.69
N GLU A 70 -1.66 -2.96 17.31
CA GLU A 70 -0.98 -3.11 18.61
C GLU A 70 0.53 -2.85 18.47
N ARG A 71 1.16 -2.40 19.55
CA ARG A 71 2.57 -1.96 19.53
C ARG A 71 3.52 -3.04 19.01
N ASP A 72 3.32 -4.28 19.42
CA ASP A 72 4.18 -5.39 19.02
C ASP A 72 3.97 -5.71 17.53
N GLU A 73 2.72 -5.69 17.05
CA GLU A 73 2.38 -5.88 15.63
C GLU A 73 2.94 -4.76 14.75
N ALA A 74 2.97 -3.51 15.24
CA ALA A 74 3.62 -2.40 14.55
C ALA A 74 5.13 -2.65 14.38
N GLY A 75 5.78 -3.20 15.40
CA GLY A 75 7.18 -3.60 15.36
C GLY A 75 7.43 -4.68 14.29
N ASP A 76 6.59 -5.71 14.25
CA ASP A 76 6.70 -6.79 13.26
C ASP A 76 6.49 -6.26 11.84
N LEU A 77 5.51 -5.39 11.61
CA LEU A 77 5.27 -4.77 10.30
C LEU A 77 6.45 -3.91 9.85
N LEU A 78 7.08 -3.16 10.77
CA LEU A 78 8.27 -2.37 10.47
C LEU A 78 9.44 -3.27 10.06
N GLN A 79 9.68 -4.37 10.77
CA GLN A 79 10.75 -5.31 10.42
C GLN A 79 10.53 -5.94 9.04
N ARG A 80 9.29 -6.32 8.72
CA ARG A 80 8.93 -6.86 7.39
C ARG A 80 9.11 -5.84 6.28
N ALA A 81 8.80 -4.56 6.55
CA ALA A 81 9.01 -3.47 5.61
C ALA A 81 10.50 -3.10 5.44
N GLU A 82 11.32 -3.23 6.48
CA GLU A 82 12.77 -2.99 6.43
C GLU A 82 13.52 -4.10 5.68
N ALA A 83 13.09 -5.35 5.82
CA ALA A 83 13.69 -6.50 5.17
C ALA A 83 13.40 -6.60 3.65
N ALA A 84 12.74 -5.60 3.08
CA ALA A 84 12.30 -5.48 1.69
C ALA A 84 13.45 -5.44 0.66
#